data_AF-A0AAQ0W6S8-F1
#
_entry.id   AF-A0AAQ0W6S8-F1
#
_cell.length_a   1.000
_cell.length_b   1.000
_cell.length_c   1.000
_cell.angle_alpha   90.00
_cell.angle_beta   90.00
_cell.angle_gamma   90.00
#
_symmetry.space_group_name_H-M   'P 1'
#
loop_
_entity.id
_entity.type
_entity.pdbx_description
1 polymer ?
#
loop_
_entity_poly.entity_id
_entity_poly.type
_entity_poly.pdbx_seq_one_letter_code
_entity_poly.pdbx_strand_id
1 'polypeptide(L)'
;MPKYTIEARSLNVLGVAGHDFWVLRDEQGKALAELHGLATDRQTGEALTIGTDEARHSLRAWNLALDGAYAASVGTDVSRSTFIEDNQQSRTVIIGDKDEILARWNTAVKAMPELNALNLNYPKYGFKVFGDTVNSNSAFRTLGELMSLPVEGFPGRVEPGLGNRMLSEERIEELRYREQPAQNRELERTPANDPIRQGHPDHALMQQIREKIEGLKNSGHLHAADNDRISASVYALAKQNNFSSVDEIALSQQTSAAAAGEKIFILQGASDNPAALRAYMPTKEAIQTPVEQSFEKVQTLQSSGSAQERAQQQPSHQIPEQEARQRTTVPSL
;
A
#
# COMPACT_ATOMS: atom_id res chain seq x y z
N MET A 1 22.53 -10.20 2.95
CA MET A 1 21.23 -9.50 3.06
C MET A 1 20.14 -10.55 3.09
N PRO A 2 19.14 -10.42 3.97
CA PRO A 2 17.96 -11.28 3.97
C PRO A 2 17.29 -11.23 2.59
N LYS A 3 16.92 -12.39 2.02
CA LYS A 3 16.41 -12.46 0.64
C LYS A 3 15.02 -13.08 0.60
N TYR A 4 14.08 -12.37 -0.01
CA TYR A 4 12.74 -12.85 -0.27
C TYR A 4 12.75 -13.71 -1.55
N THR A 5 11.76 -14.59 -1.70
CA THR A 5 11.65 -15.46 -2.87
C THR A 5 10.23 -15.53 -3.42
N ILE A 6 10.11 -15.67 -4.74
CA ILE A 6 8.87 -16.12 -5.38
C ILE A 6 9.10 -17.52 -5.96
N GLU A 7 8.25 -18.46 -5.57
CA GLU A 7 8.23 -19.84 -6.05
C GLU A 7 7.06 -20.07 -6.98
N ALA A 8 7.29 -20.83 -8.06
CA ALA A 8 6.23 -21.53 -8.75
C ALA A 8 6.02 -22.90 -8.08
N ARG A 9 4.77 -23.32 -7.90
CA ARG A 9 4.42 -24.65 -7.37
C ARG A 9 3.32 -25.28 -8.22
N SER A 10 3.28 -26.61 -8.25
CA SER A 10 2.24 -27.39 -8.93
C SER A 10 1.63 -28.41 -7.99
N LEU A 11 0.34 -28.24 -7.69
CA LEU A 11 -0.47 -29.20 -6.96
C LEU A 11 -0.94 -30.30 -7.90
N ASN A 12 -0.86 -31.56 -7.43
CA ASN A 12 -1.38 -32.70 -8.17
C ASN A 12 -2.91 -32.72 -8.12
N VAL A 13 -3.56 -32.62 -9.29
CA VAL A 13 -4.99 -32.79 -9.45
C VAL A 13 -5.25 -34.05 -10.27
N LEU A 14 -5.97 -35.02 -9.69
CA LEU A 14 -6.40 -36.25 -10.37
C LEU A 14 -5.25 -37.01 -11.09
N GLY A 15 -4.08 -37.08 -10.46
CA GLY A 15 -2.96 -37.94 -10.87
C GLY A 15 -1.85 -37.21 -11.64
N VAL A 16 -2.16 -36.72 -12.85
CA VAL A 16 -1.17 -36.08 -13.74
C VAL A 16 -1.45 -34.62 -14.06
N ALA A 17 -2.66 -34.11 -13.81
CA ALA A 17 -2.96 -32.71 -14.05
C ALA A 17 -2.31 -31.82 -12.97
N GLY A 18 -1.77 -30.68 -13.38
CA GLY A 18 -1.20 -29.68 -12.49
C GLY A 18 -2.17 -28.52 -12.25
N HIS A 19 -2.32 -28.11 -11.00
CA HIS A 19 -2.79 -26.77 -10.65
C HIS A 19 -1.59 -25.94 -10.22
N ASP A 20 -1.19 -25.01 -11.07
CA ASP A 20 -0.01 -24.20 -10.83
C ASP A 20 -0.37 -22.90 -10.11
N PHE A 21 0.51 -22.48 -9.19
CA PHE A 21 0.31 -21.30 -8.37
C PHE A 21 1.64 -20.69 -7.92
N TRP A 22 1.59 -19.44 -7.48
CA TRP A 22 2.75 -18.70 -7.02
C TRP A 22 2.77 -18.60 -5.51
N VAL A 23 3.95 -18.70 -4.90
CA VAL A 23 4.14 -18.52 -3.44
C VAL A 23 5.20 -17.47 -3.17
N LEU A 24 4.86 -16.50 -2.33
CA LEU A 24 5.77 -15.50 -1.79
C LEU A 24 6.34 -16.00 -0.46
N ARG A 25 7.66 -15.95 -0.28
CA ARG A 25 8.31 -16.24 1.00
C ARG A 25 9.22 -15.11 1.46
N ASP A 26 9.30 -14.94 2.77
CA ASP A 26 10.24 -14.04 3.43
C ASP A 26 11.66 -14.62 3.48
N GLU A 27 12.56 -13.88 4.12
CA GLU A 27 13.96 -14.25 4.24
C GLU A 27 14.24 -15.48 5.12
N GLN A 28 13.28 -15.90 5.93
CA GLN A 28 13.34 -17.13 6.72
C GLN A 28 12.72 -18.32 5.96
N GLY A 29 12.22 -18.09 4.74
CA GLY A 29 11.52 -19.09 3.94
C GLY A 29 10.08 -19.33 4.39
N LYS A 30 9.53 -18.52 5.31
CA LYS A 30 8.12 -18.59 5.70
C LYS A 30 7.26 -18.09 4.55
N ALA A 31 6.22 -18.84 4.21
CA ALA A 31 5.26 -18.42 3.20
C ALA A 31 4.42 -17.25 3.73
N LEU A 32 4.37 -16.17 2.96
CA LEU A 32 3.60 -14.97 3.27
C LEU A 32 2.26 -14.95 2.55
N ALA A 33 2.22 -15.45 1.31
CA ALA A 33 1.02 -15.43 0.48
C ALA A 33 1.10 -16.39 -0.71
N GLU A 34 -0.06 -16.69 -1.29
CA GLU A 34 -0.23 -17.48 -2.50
C GLU A 34 -1.06 -16.72 -3.55
N LEU A 35 -0.68 -16.79 -4.83
CA LEU A 35 -1.53 -16.32 -5.93
C LEU A 35 -2.02 -17.48 -6.78
N HIS A 36 -3.34 -17.52 -6.98
CA HIS A 36 -4.02 -18.59 -7.70
C HIS A 36 -4.96 -18.04 -8.76
N GLY A 37 -5.22 -18.84 -9.80
CA GLY A 37 -6.50 -18.81 -10.50
C GLY A 37 -7.38 -19.95 -10.00
N LEU A 38 -8.57 -19.65 -9.47
CA LEU A 38 -9.49 -20.66 -8.96
C LEU A 38 -10.85 -20.55 -9.66
N ALA A 39 -11.49 -21.70 -9.83
CA ALA A 39 -12.92 -21.73 -10.11
C ALA A 39 -13.64 -21.08 -8.93
N THR A 40 -14.54 -20.14 -9.19
CA THR A 40 -15.27 -19.41 -8.16
C THR A 40 -16.75 -19.43 -8.49
N ASP A 41 -17.57 -19.81 -7.50
CA ASP A 41 -19.02 -19.77 -7.64
C ASP A 41 -19.49 -18.31 -7.74
N ARG A 42 -20.18 -17.94 -8.83
CA ARG A 42 -20.66 -16.57 -9.03
C ARG A 42 -21.70 -16.13 -8.00
N GLN A 43 -22.44 -17.06 -7.40
CA GLN A 43 -23.49 -16.77 -6.43
C GLN A 43 -22.92 -16.58 -5.02
N THR A 44 -22.02 -17.47 -4.59
CA THR A 44 -21.47 -17.41 -3.22
C THR A 44 -20.18 -16.60 -3.15
N GLY A 45 -19.47 -16.45 -4.26
CA GLY A 45 -18.13 -15.85 -4.31
C GLY A 45 -17.03 -16.78 -3.77
N GLU A 46 -17.35 -18.03 -3.44
CA GLU A 46 -16.41 -18.98 -2.84
C GLU A 46 -15.59 -19.71 -3.91
N ALA A 47 -14.31 -19.92 -3.61
CA ALA A 47 -13.42 -20.71 -4.44
C ALA A 47 -13.76 -22.20 -4.36
N LEU A 48 -13.57 -22.90 -5.48
CA LEU A 48 -13.84 -24.32 -5.65
C LEU A 48 -12.56 -25.04 -6.09
N THR A 49 -12.33 -26.23 -5.54
CA THR A 49 -11.19 -27.08 -5.92
C THR A 49 -11.28 -27.52 -7.39
N ILE A 50 -12.48 -27.85 -7.86
CA ILE A 50 -12.74 -28.25 -9.25
C ILE A 50 -14.05 -27.61 -9.71
N GLY A 51 -14.02 -26.84 -10.79
CA GLY A 51 -15.22 -26.28 -11.39
C GLY A 51 -16.02 -27.35 -12.14
N THR A 52 -17.32 -27.47 -11.85
CA THR A 52 -18.21 -28.48 -12.48
C THR A 52 -19.31 -27.88 -13.36
N ASP A 53 -19.55 -26.57 -13.26
CA ASP A 53 -20.57 -25.84 -14.01
C ASP A 53 -19.98 -24.56 -14.62
N GLU A 54 -19.83 -24.53 -15.95
CA GLU A 54 -19.22 -23.42 -16.68
C GLU A 54 -20.07 -22.14 -16.69
N ALA A 55 -21.40 -22.27 -16.61
CA ALA A 55 -22.30 -21.13 -16.55
C ALA A 55 -22.33 -20.52 -15.15
N ARG A 56 -22.17 -21.35 -14.11
CA ARG A 56 -22.18 -20.91 -12.71
C ARG A 56 -20.80 -20.45 -12.20
N HIS A 57 -19.73 -21.06 -12.68
CA HIS A 57 -18.38 -20.81 -12.15
C HIS A 57 -17.58 -19.89 -13.07
N SER A 58 -16.95 -18.88 -12.47
CA SER A 58 -15.98 -18.02 -13.14
C SER A 58 -14.55 -18.35 -12.73
N LEU A 59 -13.61 -18.09 -13.63
CA LEU A 59 -12.20 -18.02 -13.28
C LEU A 59 -11.94 -16.69 -12.57
N ARG A 60 -11.38 -16.75 -11.36
CA ARG A 60 -10.92 -15.57 -10.63
C ARG A 60 -9.51 -15.74 -10.11
N ALA A 61 -8.77 -14.64 -10.07
CA ALA A 61 -7.51 -14.52 -9.38
C ALA A 61 -7.75 -14.32 -7.87
N TRP A 62 -7.00 -15.06 -7.06
CA TRP A 62 -7.06 -15.05 -5.60
C TRP A 62 -5.69 -14.76 -5.00
N ASN A 63 -5.66 -13.91 -3.97
CA ASN A 63 -4.51 -13.66 -3.11
C ASN A 63 -4.80 -14.24 -1.73
N LEU A 64 -4.20 -15.39 -1.40
CA LEU A 64 -4.35 -16.03 -0.10
C LEU A 64 -3.23 -15.56 0.82
N ALA A 65 -3.52 -14.61 1.70
CA ALA A 65 -2.54 -14.12 2.67
C ALA A 65 -2.33 -15.13 3.80
N LEU A 66 -1.12 -15.63 3.99
CA LEU A 66 -0.78 -16.62 5.03
C LEU A 66 -0.15 -15.97 6.28
N ASP A 67 0.28 -14.72 6.17
CA ASP A 67 0.89 -13.94 7.25
C ASP A 67 0.05 -12.70 7.60
N GLY A 68 -0.05 -12.39 8.89
CA GLY A 68 -0.85 -11.27 9.39
C GLY A 68 -0.33 -9.88 9.00
N ALA A 69 0.99 -9.69 8.97
CA ALA A 69 1.57 -8.42 8.54
C ALA A 69 1.41 -8.22 7.03
N TYR A 70 1.58 -9.30 6.25
CA TYR A 70 1.28 -9.27 4.82
C TYR A 70 -0.19 -8.97 4.56
N ALA A 71 -1.12 -9.67 5.23
CA ALA A 71 -2.56 -9.50 5.07
C ALA A 71 -2.98 -8.04 5.33
N ALA A 72 -2.48 -7.44 6.42
CA ALA A 72 -2.70 -6.04 6.74
C ALA A 72 -2.16 -5.09 5.65
N SER A 73 -1.00 -5.41 5.05
CA SER A 73 -0.37 -4.56 4.03
C SER A 73 -1.16 -4.48 2.71
N VAL A 74 -1.98 -5.51 2.41
CA VAL A 74 -2.81 -5.57 1.19
C VAL A 74 -4.30 -5.41 1.49
N GLY A 75 -4.68 -5.14 2.74
CA GLY A 75 -6.08 -4.91 3.13
C GLY A 75 -6.97 -6.15 3.00
N THR A 76 -6.44 -7.33 3.33
CA THR A 76 -7.20 -8.60 3.30
C THR A 76 -7.08 -9.34 4.64
N ASP A 77 -7.95 -10.32 4.85
CA ASP A 77 -7.88 -11.19 6.02
C ASP A 77 -6.86 -12.32 5.83
N VAL A 78 -6.29 -12.80 6.93
CA VAL A 78 -5.42 -13.99 6.89
C VAL A 78 -6.26 -15.21 6.47
N SER A 79 -5.81 -15.86 5.40
CA SER A 79 -6.37 -17.12 4.92
C SER A 79 -6.19 -18.21 5.96
N ARG A 80 -7.23 -19.02 6.13
CA ARG A 80 -7.21 -20.21 7.00
C ARG A 80 -6.81 -21.49 6.26
N SER A 81 -6.66 -21.40 4.95
CA SER A 81 -6.28 -22.50 4.07
C SER A 81 -5.08 -22.11 3.20
N THR A 82 -4.33 -23.14 2.81
CA THR A 82 -3.13 -23.06 1.98
C THR A 82 -3.15 -24.22 1.00
N PHE A 83 -2.63 -23.99 -0.20
CA PHE A 83 -2.42 -25.05 -1.20
C PHE A 83 -0.99 -25.62 -1.12
N ILE A 84 -0.14 -25.14 -0.23
CA ILE A 84 1.23 -25.63 -0.05
C ILE A 84 1.20 -27.01 0.62
N GLU A 85 1.80 -28.00 -0.04
CA GLU A 85 2.05 -29.34 0.52
C GLU A 85 3.53 -29.73 0.36
N ASP A 86 4.01 -30.59 1.26
CA ASP A 86 5.44 -30.96 1.35
C ASP A 86 6.01 -31.66 0.12
N ASN A 87 5.18 -32.45 -0.60
CA ASN A 87 5.63 -33.29 -1.72
C ASN A 87 5.25 -32.75 -3.11
N GLN A 88 4.92 -31.46 -3.19
CA GLN A 88 4.61 -30.81 -4.46
C GLN A 88 5.87 -30.53 -5.26
N GLN A 89 5.73 -30.51 -6.60
CA GLN A 89 6.78 -29.93 -7.42
C GLN A 89 6.81 -28.42 -7.17
N SER A 90 8.00 -27.88 -6.95
CA SER A 90 8.22 -26.46 -6.74
C SER A 90 9.54 -26.02 -7.36
N ARG A 91 9.62 -24.74 -7.72
CA ARG A 91 10.84 -24.09 -8.22
C ARG A 91 10.88 -22.66 -7.70
N THR A 92 11.97 -22.30 -7.04
CA THR A 92 12.27 -20.89 -6.78
C THR A 92 12.59 -20.21 -8.10
N VAL A 93 11.76 -19.22 -8.48
CA VAL A 93 11.88 -18.54 -9.77
C VAL A 93 12.75 -17.29 -9.65
N ILE A 94 12.67 -16.58 -8.52
CA ILE A 94 13.51 -15.41 -8.25
C ILE A 94 13.82 -15.29 -6.77
N ILE A 95 15.00 -14.77 -6.48
CA ILE A 95 15.51 -14.46 -5.14
C ILE A 95 16.05 -13.04 -5.18
N GLY A 96 15.57 -12.16 -4.30
CA GLY A 96 15.91 -10.74 -4.34
C GLY A 96 15.80 -10.06 -2.98
N ASP A 97 16.04 -8.75 -2.95
CA ASP A 97 15.71 -7.97 -1.77
C ASP A 97 14.18 -7.87 -1.57
N LYS A 98 13.77 -7.51 -0.35
CA LYS A 98 12.36 -7.43 0.03
C LYS A 98 11.56 -6.52 -0.90
N ASP A 99 12.09 -5.34 -1.21
CA ASP A 99 11.35 -4.30 -1.90
C ASP A 99 11.14 -4.67 -3.36
N GLU A 100 12.16 -5.23 -4.03
CA GLU A 100 12.03 -5.73 -5.40
C GLU A 100 11.02 -6.87 -5.50
N ILE A 101 11.13 -7.87 -4.61
CA ILE A 101 10.27 -9.05 -4.64
C ILE A 101 8.81 -8.68 -4.34
N LEU A 102 8.58 -7.84 -3.32
CA LEU A 102 7.24 -7.35 -3.01
C LEU A 102 6.70 -6.44 -4.12
N ALA A 103 7.52 -5.63 -4.78
CA ALA A 103 7.05 -4.81 -5.89
C ALA A 103 6.54 -5.66 -7.06
N ARG A 104 7.28 -6.71 -7.45
CA ARG A 104 6.84 -7.68 -8.45
C ARG A 104 5.51 -8.33 -8.06
N TRP A 105 5.46 -8.91 -6.86
CA TRP A 105 4.26 -9.57 -6.34
C TRP A 105 3.04 -8.65 -6.30
N ASN A 106 3.22 -7.44 -5.77
CA ASN A 106 2.14 -6.46 -5.62
C ASN A 106 1.64 -5.93 -6.97
N THR A 107 2.46 -5.94 -8.03
CA THR A 107 1.96 -5.64 -9.38
C THR A 107 0.89 -6.64 -9.81
N ALA A 108 1.11 -7.95 -9.60
CA ALA A 108 0.10 -8.96 -9.90
C ALA A 108 -1.15 -8.83 -9.01
N VAL A 109 -0.98 -8.58 -7.71
CA VAL A 109 -2.09 -8.34 -6.77
C VAL A 109 -2.94 -7.14 -7.21
N LYS A 110 -2.32 -6.02 -7.61
CA LYS A 110 -3.01 -4.82 -8.08
C LYS A 110 -3.79 -5.02 -9.37
N ALA A 111 -3.38 -5.96 -10.23
CA ALA A 111 -4.09 -6.29 -11.46
C ALA A 111 -5.29 -7.23 -11.24
N MET A 112 -5.39 -7.89 -10.08
CA MET A 112 -6.45 -8.87 -9.81
C MET A 112 -7.88 -8.33 -9.96
N PRO A 113 -8.23 -7.10 -9.56
CA PRO A 113 -9.56 -6.56 -9.81
C PRO A 113 -9.92 -6.53 -11.30
N GLU A 114 -8.97 -6.20 -12.18
CA GLU A 114 -9.16 -6.21 -13.63
C GLU A 114 -9.32 -7.65 -14.15
N LEU A 115 -8.47 -8.58 -13.72
CA LEU A 115 -8.59 -10.01 -14.05
C LEU A 115 -9.97 -10.56 -13.67
N ASN A 116 -10.46 -10.20 -12.48
CA ASN A 116 -11.73 -10.68 -11.95
C ASN A 116 -12.94 -10.01 -12.61
N ALA A 117 -12.78 -8.78 -13.12
CA ALA A 117 -13.82 -8.06 -13.85
C ALA A 117 -14.12 -8.68 -15.23
N LEU A 118 -13.18 -9.42 -15.82
CA LEU A 118 -13.41 -10.16 -17.07
C LEU A 118 -14.52 -11.21 -16.93
N ASN A 119 -14.77 -11.69 -15.71
CA ASN A 119 -15.80 -12.69 -15.38
C ASN A 119 -15.77 -13.93 -16.30
N LEU A 120 -14.57 -14.36 -16.70
CA LEU A 120 -14.35 -15.48 -17.62
C LEU A 120 -15.00 -16.75 -17.09
N ASN A 121 -15.66 -17.53 -17.95
CA ASN A 121 -16.21 -18.83 -17.57
C ASN A 121 -15.08 -19.80 -17.19
N TYR A 122 -15.25 -20.53 -16.10
CA TYR A 122 -14.33 -21.60 -15.74
C TYR A 122 -14.76 -22.90 -16.44
N PRO A 123 -13.90 -23.51 -17.29
CA PRO A 123 -14.26 -24.72 -18.01
C PRO A 123 -14.52 -25.88 -17.04
N LYS A 124 -15.52 -26.72 -17.35
CA LYS A 124 -15.82 -27.90 -16.53
C LYS A 124 -14.57 -28.78 -16.42
N TYR A 125 -14.24 -29.19 -15.19
CA TYR A 125 -13.04 -29.96 -14.85
C TYR A 125 -11.71 -29.29 -15.24
N GLY A 126 -11.73 -27.99 -15.55
CA GLY A 126 -10.54 -27.21 -15.85
C GLY A 126 -10.03 -27.33 -17.29
N PHE A 127 -10.75 -27.95 -18.23
CA PHE A 127 -10.32 -27.99 -19.63
C PHE A 127 -11.48 -28.03 -20.61
N LYS A 128 -11.25 -27.57 -21.84
CA LYS A 128 -12.19 -27.72 -22.96
C LYS A 128 -11.73 -28.86 -23.87
N VAL A 129 -12.68 -29.64 -24.36
CA VAL A 129 -12.45 -30.70 -25.36
C VAL A 129 -12.24 -30.10 -26.76
N PHE A 130 -12.81 -28.92 -27.01
CA PHE A 130 -12.68 -28.17 -28.25
C PHE A 130 -12.39 -26.69 -27.97
N GLY A 131 -11.42 -26.12 -28.69
CA GLY A 131 -11.00 -24.71 -28.56
C GLY A 131 -10.03 -24.45 -27.41
N ASP A 132 -9.67 -23.17 -27.24
CA ASP A 132 -8.68 -22.75 -26.25
C ASP A 132 -9.22 -22.90 -24.82
N THR A 133 -8.38 -23.47 -23.95
CA THR A 133 -8.66 -23.59 -22.52
C THR A 133 -8.11 -22.36 -21.80
N VAL A 134 -8.99 -21.54 -21.23
CA VAL A 134 -8.61 -20.48 -20.27
C VAL A 134 -9.09 -20.91 -18.89
N ASN A 135 -8.16 -21.17 -17.96
CA ASN A 135 -8.43 -21.77 -16.66
C ASN A 135 -7.43 -21.28 -15.58
N SER A 136 -7.30 -22.05 -14.50
CA SER A 136 -6.33 -21.80 -13.41
C SER A 136 -4.88 -21.64 -13.88
N ASN A 137 -4.39 -22.47 -14.82
CA ASN A 137 -3.02 -22.37 -15.32
C ASN A 137 -2.83 -21.18 -16.28
N SER A 138 -3.91 -20.72 -16.94
CA SER A 138 -3.88 -19.44 -17.66
C SER A 138 -3.75 -18.24 -16.73
N ALA A 139 -4.37 -18.31 -15.54
CA ALA A 139 -4.18 -17.31 -14.50
C ALA A 139 -2.75 -17.37 -13.93
N PHE A 140 -2.22 -18.56 -13.66
CA PHE A 140 -0.83 -18.76 -13.25
C PHE A 140 0.14 -18.08 -14.23
N ARG A 141 -0.03 -18.32 -15.53
CA ARG A 141 0.75 -17.64 -16.57
C ARG A 141 0.61 -16.13 -16.49
N THR A 142 -0.63 -15.64 -16.50
CA THR A 142 -0.91 -14.20 -16.53
C THR A 142 -0.28 -13.49 -15.32
N LEU A 143 -0.42 -14.07 -14.12
CA LEU A 143 0.17 -13.54 -12.89
C LEU A 143 1.70 -13.56 -12.95
N GLY A 144 2.30 -14.63 -13.47
CA GLY A 144 3.75 -14.72 -13.65
C GLY A 144 4.30 -13.64 -14.59
N GLU A 145 3.65 -13.43 -15.74
CA GLU A 145 4.04 -12.40 -16.71
C GLU A 145 3.84 -10.98 -16.14
N LEU A 146 2.77 -10.74 -15.37
CA LEU A 146 2.57 -9.48 -14.65
C LEU A 146 3.67 -9.21 -13.62
N MET A 147 4.24 -10.23 -12.99
CA MET A 147 5.40 -10.10 -12.10
C MET A 147 6.73 -9.99 -12.85
N SER A 148 6.71 -10.02 -14.19
CA SER A 148 7.90 -10.15 -15.04
C SER A 148 8.76 -11.35 -14.67
N LEU A 149 8.12 -12.50 -14.43
CA LEU A 149 8.78 -13.78 -14.13
C LEU A 149 8.67 -14.74 -15.31
N PRO A 150 9.67 -15.62 -15.52
CA PRO A 150 9.54 -16.69 -16.49
C PRO A 150 8.43 -17.67 -16.07
N VAL A 151 7.59 -18.05 -17.04
CA VAL A 151 6.52 -19.02 -16.86
C VAL A 151 6.91 -20.28 -17.61
N GLU A 152 7.21 -21.35 -16.86
CA GLU A 152 7.55 -22.65 -17.42
C GLU A 152 6.73 -23.72 -16.71
N GLY A 153 6.26 -24.70 -17.48
CA GLY A 153 5.52 -25.85 -16.95
C GLY A 153 6.39 -26.80 -16.13
N PHE A 154 5.72 -27.70 -15.43
CA PHE A 154 6.35 -28.69 -14.55
C PHE A 154 6.55 -30.03 -15.27
N PRO A 155 7.76 -30.63 -15.21
CA PRO A 155 8.04 -31.89 -15.87
C PRO A 155 7.06 -33.00 -15.48
N GLY A 156 6.49 -33.66 -16.50
CA GLY A 156 5.55 -34.76 -16.32
C GLY A 156 4.13 -34.35 -15.89
N ARG A 157 3.82 -33.04 -15.87
CA ARG A 157 2.46 -32.53 -15.62
C ARG A 157 1.72 -32.23 -16.91
N VAL A 158 0.40 -32.48 -16.89
CA VAL A 158 -0.52 -31.97 -17.89
C VAL A 158 -1.10 -30.66 -17.36
N GLU A 159 -0.81 -29.56 -18.05
CA GLU A 159 -1.17 -28.20 -17.59
C GLU A 159 -2.04 -27.51 -18.64
N PRO A 160 -3.31 -27.94 -18.82
CA PRO A 160 -4.20 -27.31 -19.77
C PRO A 160 -4.31 -25.82 -19.47
N GLY A 161 -4.32 -24.98 -20.51
CA GLY A 161 -4.43 -23.54 -20.37
C GLY A 161 -3.13 -22.79 -20.03
N LEU A 162 -2.01 -23.47 -19.76
CA LEU A 162 -0.71 -22.82 -19.55
C LEU A 162 -0.21 -22.08 -20.81
N GLY A 163 -0.69 -22.44 -22.01
CA GLY A 163 -0.43 -21.71 -23.24
C GLY A 163 -1.26 -20.43 -23.41
N ASN A 164 -2.28 -20.23 -22.58
CA ASN A 164 -3.26 -19.16 -22.70
C ASN A 164 -3.16 -18.17 -21.54
N ARG A 165 -3.87 -17.04 -21.67
CA ARG A 165 -3.85 -15.93 -20.72
C ARG A 165 -5.26 -15.44 -20.42
N MET A 166 -5.40 -14.76 -19.29
CA MET A 166 -6.64 -14.05 -18.96
C MET A 166 -6.72 -12.71 -19.69
N LEU A 167 -5.58 -12.04 -19.89
CA LEU A 167 -5.47 -10.75 -20.58
C LEU A 167 -4.73 -10.91 -21.92
N SER A 168 -4.87 -9.92 -22.81
CA SER A 168 -4.04 -9.83 -24.01
C SER A 168 -2.57 -9.58 -23.64
N GLU A 169 -1.66 -9.98 -24.51
CA GLU A 169 -0.22 -9.73 -24.32
C GLU A 169 0.09 -8.23 -24.22
N GLU A 170 -0.58 -7.40 -25.02
CA GLU A 170 -0.46 -5.94 -24.97
C GLU A 170 -0.85 -5.39 -23.60
N ARG A 171 -1.99 -5.83 -23.06
CA ARG A 171 -2.45 -5.36 -21.75
C ARG A 171 -1.54 -5.85 -20.62
N ILE A 172 -0.98 -7.06 -20.73
CA ILE A 172 0.01 -7.55 -19.78
C ILE A 172 1.30 -6.71 -19.86
N GLU A 173 1.75 -6.35 -21.06
CA GLU A 173 2.94 -5.51 -21.23
C GLU A 173 2.77 -4.09 -20.65
N GLU A 174 1.55 -3.55 -20.67
CA GLU A 174 1.22 -2.29 -19.99
C GLU A 174 1.24 -2.41 -18.47
N LEU A 175 0.74 -3.53 -17.93
CA LEU A 175 0.53 -3.70 -16.49
C LEU A 175 1.71 -4.35 -15.77
N ARG A 176 2.57 -5.09 -16.48
CA ARG A 176 3.64 -5.89 -15.87
C ARG A 176 4.63 -5.03 -15.10
N TYR A 177 5.25 -5.66 -14.12
CA TYR A 177 6.33 -5.07 -13.35
C TYR A 177 7.46 -4.63 -14.29
N ARG A 178 7.84 -3.36 -14.20
CA ARG A 178 9.02 -2.80 -14.86
C ARG A 178 9.97 -2.36 -13.77
N GLU A 179 11.22 -2.80 -13.89
CA GLU A 179 12.24 -2.39 -12.95
C GLU A 179 12.46 -0.88 -13.06
N GLN A 180 12.12 -0.15 -12.00
CA GLN A 180 12.40 1.27 -11.92
C GLN A 180 13.86 1.48 -11.47
N PRO A 181 14.57 2.48 -12.03
CA PRO A 181 15.91 2.87 -11.59
C PRO A 181 15.93 3.10 -10.07
N ALA A 182 17.02 2.74 -9.40
CA ALA A 182 17.14 2.80 -7.94
C ALA A 182 16.74 4.18 -7.33
N GLN A 183 16.99 5.28 -8.05
CA GLN A 183 16.56 6.63 -7.69
C GLN A 183 15.03 6.79 -7.59
N ASN A 184 14.26 6.15 -8.46
CA ASN A 184 12.79 6.17 -8.40
C ASN A 184 12.27 5.20 -7.31
N ARG A 185 12.97 4.10 -7.04
CA ARG A 185 12.66 3.20 -5.92
C ARG A 185 12.78 3.92 -4.57
N GLU A 186 13.80 4.75 -4.38
CA GLU A 186 13.96 5.53 -3.15
C GLU A 186 12.89 6.63 -3.00
N LEU A 187 12.46 7.22 -4.12
CA LEU A 187 11.29 8.12 -4.17
C LEU A 187 9.96 7.38 -3.91
N GLU A 188 9.83 6.10 -4.28
CA GLU A 188 8.63 5.29 -4.05
C GLU A 188 8.55 4.67 -2.63
N ARG A 189 9.68 4.48 -1.95
CA ARG A 189 9.80 3.90 -0.59
C ARG A 189 9.28 4.78 0.54
N THR A 190 9.12 6.07 0.27
CA THR A 190 8.42 6.99 1.17
C THR A 190 6.91 6.80 1.00
N PRO A 191 6.10 6.66 2.07
CA PRO A 191 4.65 6.58 1.97
C PRO A 191 4.10 7.68 1.05
N ALA A 192 2.98 7.41 0.35
CA ALA A 192 2.38 8.38 -0.59
C ALA A 192 2.05 9.76 0.04
N ASN A 193 2.06 9.85 1.38
CA ASN A 193 1.84 11.05 2.18
C ASN A 193 3.09 11.51 2.97
N ASP A 194 4.30 11.15 2.52
CA ASP A 194 5.55 11.56 3.16
C ASP A 194 5.97 12.97 2.68
N PRO A 195 6.21 13.92 3.60
CA PRO A 195 6.60 15.28 3.26
C PRO A 195 7.97 15.40 2.61
N ILE A 196 8.79 14.35 2.56
CA ILE A 196 10.09 14.35 1.88
C ILE A 196 9.91 14.25 0.35
N ARG A 197 8.74 13.86 -0.16
CA ARG A 197 8.48 13.71 -1.61
C ARG A 197 8.20 15.03 -2.31
N GLN A 198 8.79 15.26 -3.49
CA GLN A 198 8.57 16.47 -4.30
C GLN A 198 7.10 16.77 -4.65
N GLY A 199 6.25 15.75 -4.70
CA GLY A 199 4.81 15.89 -4.97
C GLY A 199 3.93 16.12 -3.74
N HIS A 200 4.49 16.15 -2.53
CA HIS A 200 3.71 16.33 -1.30
C HIS A 200 3.36 17.81 -1.07
N PRO A 201 2.13 18.16 -0.61
CA PRO A 201 1.75 19.55 -0.33
C PRO A 201 2.70 20.27 0.65
N ASP A 202 3.18 19.55 1.67
CA ASP A 202 4.14 20.09 2.64
C ASP A 202 5.62 19.89 2.23
N HIS A 203 5.92 19.50 0.99
CA HIS A 203 7.31 19.26 0.57
C HIS A 203 8.21 20.48 0.74
N ALA A 204 7.71 21.63 0.30
CA ALA A 204 8.42 22.90 0.41
C ALA A 204 8.74 23.24 1.87
N LEU A 205 7.80 22.99 2.79
CA LEU A 205 8.00 23.21 4.23
C LEU A 205 9.08 22.27 4.79
N MET A 206 9.02 20.98 4.47
CA MET A 206 10.01 20.01 4.93
C MET A 206 11.41 20.32 4.39
N GLN A 207 11.51 20.70 3.11
CA GLN A 207 12.77 21.12 2.50
C GLN A 207 13.34 22.37 3.20
N GLN A 208 12.50 23.39 3.43
CA GLN A 208 12.90 24.61 4.13
C GLN A 208 13.46 24.31 5.54
N ILE A 209 12.83 23.39 6.26
CA ILE A 209 13.30 22.96 7.59
C ILE A 209 14.65 22.25 7.49
N ARG A 210 14.80 21.29 6.58
CA ARG A 210 16.06 20.55 6.39
C ARG A 210 17.23 21.47 6.08
N GLU A 211 17.03 22.42 5.16
CA GLU A 211 18.06 23.39 4.78
C GLU A 211 18.49 24.26 5.97
N LYS A 212 17.54 24.69 6.80
CA LYS A 212 17.83 25.50 8.00
C LYS A 212 18.52 24.71 9.09
N ILE A 213 18.11 23.45 9.34
CA ILE A 213 18.78 22.57 10.30
C ILE A 213 20.22 22.27 9.86
N GLU A 214 20.43 22.02 8.57
CA GLU A 214 21.78 21.83 8.01
C GLU A 214 22.67 23.07 8.22
N GLY A 215 22.08 24.28 8.15
CA GLY A 215 22.76 25.53 8.47
C GLY A 215 23.19 25.67 9.94
N LEU A 216 22.53 24.97 10.87
CA LEU A 216 22.83 25.00 12.31
C LEU A 216 23.93 24.02 12.73
N LYS A 217 24.45 23.17 11.84
CA LYS A 217 25.45 22.14 12.16
C LYS A 217 26.74 22.69 12.79
N ASN A 218 27.12 23.91 12.44
CA ASN A 218 28.35 24.55 12.92
C ASN A 218 28.18 25.19 14.31
N SER A 219 27.00 25.08 14.93
CA SER A 219 26.74 25.61 16.28
C SER A 219 27.43 24.83 17.39
N GLY A 220 27.91 23.60 17.13
CA GLY A 220 28.53 22.71 18.12
C GLY A 220 27.53 22.02 19.05
N HIS A 221 26.23 22.30 18.92
CA HIS A 221 25.17 21.73 19.75
C HIS A 221 24.37 20.62 19.07
N LEU A 222 24.49 20.47 17.74
CA LEU A 222 23.80 19.46 16.94
C LEU A 222 24.81 18.59 16.19
N HIS A 223 24.56 17.28 16.14
CA HIS A 223 25.36 16.35 15.35
C HIS A 223 24.67 16.08 14.01
N ALA A 224 25.45 16.01 12.93
CA ALA A 224 24.93 15.75 11.59
C ALA A 224 24.13 14.44 11.48
N ALA A 225 24.48 13.43 12.30
CA ALA A 225 23.77 12.16 12.37
C ALA A 225 22.32 12.27 12.88
N ASP A 226 21.96 13.38 13.54
CA ASP A 226 20.63 13.60 14.09
C ASP A 226 19.77 14.52 13.21
N ASN A 227 20.30 15.05 12.10
CA ASN A 227 19.62 16.03 11.26
C ASN A 227 18.25 15.56 10.75
N ASP A 228 18.12 14.28 10.39
CA ASP A 228 16.85 13.73 9.91
C ASP A 228 15.79 13.69 11.04
N ARG A 229 16.17 13.24 12.24
CA ARG A 229 15.27 13.19 13.41
C ARG A 229 14.86 14.59 13.86
N ILE A 230 15.82 15.52 13.90
CA ILE A 230 15.56 16.91 14.23
C ILE A 230 14.62 17.54 13.21
N SER A 231 14.87 17.35 11.91
CA SER A 231 14.03 17.91 10.85
C SER A 231 12.60 17.37 10.91
N ALA A 232 12.43 16.07 11.12
CA ALA A 232 11.11 15.44 11.25
C ALA A 232 10.36 15.94 12.50
N SER A 233 11.06 16.07 13.63
CA SER A 233 10.50 16.59 14.89
C SER A 233 10.08 18.06 14.77
N VAL A 234 10.90 18.88 14.13
CA VAL A 234 10.60 20.29 13.87
C VAL A 234 9.43 20.44 12.90
N TYR A 235 9.34 19.59 11.88
CA TYR A 235 8.17 19.53 11.00
C TYR A 235 6.89 19.19 11.78
N ALA A 236 6.93 18.19 12.67
CA ALA A 236 5.79 17.86 13.50
C ALA A 236 5.38 19.02 14.44
N LEU A 237 6.36 19.74 15.01
CA LEU A 237 6.12 20.94 15.80
C LEU A 237 5.45 22.05 14.96
N ALA A 238 5.93 22.28 13.73
CA ALA A 238 5.39 23.27 12.81
C ALA A 238 3.91 22.97 12.50
N LYS A 239 3.59 21.72 12.14
CA LYS A 239 2.19 21.32 11.86
C LYS A 239 1.30 21.41 13.09
N GLN A 240 1.80 21.01 14.26
CA GLN A 240 1.06 21.13 15.54
C GLN A 240 0.69 22.58 15.88
N ASN A 241 1.52 23.54 15.45
CA ASN A 241 1.30 24.97 15.71
C ASN A 241 0.80 25.73 14.48
N ASN A 242 0.28 25.03 13.47
CA ASN A 242 -0.33 25.60 12.26
C ASN A 242 0.62 26.50 11.43
N PHE A 243 1.91 26.20 11.43
CA PHE A 243 2.88 26.88 10.56
C PHE A 243 2.66 26.46 9.10
N SER A 244 2.66 27.44 8.21
CA SER A 244 2.66 27.22 6.75
C SER A 244 4.06 27.36 6.13
N SER A 245 4.98 28.04 6.82
CA SER A 245 6.41 28.14 6.49
C SER A 245 7.22 28.22 7.79
N VAL A 246 8.52 27.89 7.75
CA VAL A 246 9.44 28.09 8.87
C VAL A 246 10.55 29.03 8.41
N ASP A 247 10.37 30.32 8.67
CA ASP A 247 11.25 31.38 8.15
C ASP A 247 12.57 31.46 8.93
N GLU A 248 12.58 31.09 10.21
CA GLU A 248 13.79 31.01 11.03
C GLU A 248 13.78 29.77 11.93
N ILE A 249 14.96 29.16 12.11
CA ILE A 249 15.22 28.16 13.14
C ILE A 249 16.43 28.61 13.94
N ALA A 250 16.28 28.68 15.26
CA ALA A 250 17.34 29.11 16.17
C ALA A 250 17.46 28.19 17.38
N LEU A 251 18.68 28.09 17.92
CA LEU A 251 18.93 27.41 19.19
C LEU A 251 18.83 28.41 20.36
N SER A 252 18.43 27.94 21.54
CA SER A 252 18.44 28.76 22.75
C SER A 252 19.84 29.31 23.02
N GLN A 253 19.92 30.58 23.44
CA GLN A 253 21.13 31.16 24.00
C GLN A 253 21.21 30.86 25.49
N GLN A 254 22.42 30.93 26.06
CA GLN A 254 22.61 30.78 27.50
C GLN A 254 21.91 31.93 28.25
N THR A 255 21.01 31.57 29.16
CA THR A 255 20.34 32.49 30.09
C THR A 255 20.38 31.91 31.51
N SER A 256 19.80 32.61 32.48
CA SER A 256 19.58 32.05 33.83
C SER A 256 18.54 30.92 33.85
N ALA A 257 17.70 30.82 32.81
CA ALA A 257 16.58 29.88 32.73
C ALA A 257 16.78 28.72 31.74
N ALA A 258 17.79 28.80 30.86
CA ALA A 258 18.08 27.77 29.87
C ALA A 258 19.55 27.78 29.44
N ALA A 259 20.10 26.60 29.14
CA ALA A 259 21.42 26.45 28.57
C ALA A 259 21.46 26.80 27.07
N ALA A 260 22.64 27.16 26.58
CA ALA A 260 22.86 27.28 25.14
C ALA A 260 22.58 25.93 24.44
N GLY A 261 21.77 25.94 23.38
CA GLY A 261 21.41 24.73 22.62
C GLY A 261 20.36 23.82 23.26
N GLU A 262 19.82 24.16 24.43
CA GLU A 262 18.82 23.36 25.13
C GLU A 262 17.48 23.23 24.36
N LYS A 263 17.09 24.27 23.63
CA LYS A 263 15.83 24.33 22.88
C LYS A 263 16.04 24.73 21.42
N ILE A 264 15.18 24.21 20.55
CA ILE A 264 15.03 24.64 19.15
C ILE A 264 13.78 25.52 19.08
N PHE A 265 13.91 26.70 18.48
CA PHE A 265 12.81 27.62 18.21
C PHE A 265 12.55 27.68 16.70
N ILE A 266 11.28 27.74 16.33
CA ILE A 266 10.83 28.03 14.96
C ILE A 266 10.01 29.31 14.95
N LEU A 267 10.19 30.09 13.88
CA LEU A 267 9.52 31.37 13.66
C LEU A 267 8.92 31.40 12.25
N GLN A 268 7.70 31.93 12.14
CA GLN A 268 7.09 32.34 10.88
C GLN A 268 6.77 33.84 10.94
N GLY A 269 7.32 34.61 9.99
CA GLY A 269 7.30 36.07 9.97
C GLY A 269 8.61 36.71 10.46
N ALA A 270 8.63 38.04 10.48
CA ALA A 270 9.80 38.80 10.93
C ALA A 270 10.00 38.71 12.46
N SER A 271 11.24 38.63 12.92
CA SER A 271 11.58 38.43 14.33
C SER A 271 11.19 39.60 15.24
N ASP A 272 11.08 40.81 14.69
CA ASP A 272 10.61 42.03 15.33
C ASP A 272 9.08 42.21 15.27
N ASN A 273 8.37 41.35 14.54
CA ASN A 273 6.92 41.37 14.46
C ASN A 273 6.31 40.63 15.68
N PRO A 274 5.49 41.31 16.51
CA PRO A 274 4.81 40.67 17.64
C PRO A 274 3.75 39.64 17.21
N ALA A 275 3.21 39.75 16.00
CA ALA A 275 2.25 38.79 15.44
C ALA A 275 2.91 37.56 14.78
N ALA A 276 4.24 37.47 14.79
CA ALA A 276 4.95 36.31 14.25
C ALA A 276 4.64 35.04 15.06
N LEU A 277 4.35 33.92 14.38
CA LEU A 277 4.15 32.64 15.04
C LEU A 277 5.50 32.13 15.55
N ARG A 278 5.51 31.71 16.81
CA ARG A 278 6.68 31.15 17.48
C ARG A 278 6.30 29.85 18.15
N ALA A 279 7.10 28.81 17.95
CA ALA A 279 7.00 27.57 18.69
C ALA A 279 8.40 27.09 19.06
N TYR A 280 8.49 26.22 20.06
CA TYR A 280 9.76 25.65 20.47
C TYR A 280 9.60 24.22 20.94
N MET A 281 10.71 23.48 20.93
CA MET A 281 10.80 22.17 21.57
C MET A 281 12.20 21.94 22.17
N PRO A 282 12.34 21.07 23.18
CA PRO A 282 13.65 20.66 23.67
C PRO A 282 14.48 19.99 22.56
N THR A 283 15.75 20.39 22.41
CA THR A 283 16.67 19.79 21.42
C THR A 283 16.83 18.29 21.66
N LYS A 284 16.86 17.87 22.93
CA LYS A 284 16.94 16.46 23.32
C LYS A 284 15.74 15.65 22.83
N GLU A 285 14.54 16.21 22.89
CA GLU A 285 13.33 15.55 22.38
C GLU A 285 13.41 15.39 20.86
N ALA A 286 13.87 16.43 20.14
CA ALA A 286 14.02 16.40 18.69
C ALA A 286 15.04 15.35 18.21
N ILE A 287 16.11 15.12 18.98
CA ILE A 287 17.15 14.10 18.67
C ILE A 287 16.65 12.69 19.00
N GLN A 288 15.87 12.53 20.06
CA GLN A 288 15.46 11.21 20.55
C GLN A 288 14.21 10.66 19.86
N THR A 289 13.41 11.51 19.22
CA THR A 289 12.18 11.09 18.53
C THR A 289 12.53 10.45 17.18
N PRO A 290 12.14 9.19 16.92
CA PRO A 290 12.28 8.57 15.60
C PRO A 290 11.53 9.36 14.52
N VAL A 291 12.03 9.29 13.28
CA VAL A 291 11.45 10.01 12.13
C VAL A 291 10.01 9.56 11.90
N GLU A 292 9.77 8.25 11.96
CA GLU A 292 8.48 7.61 11.73
C GLU A 292 7.45 8.11 12.75
N GLN A 293 7.83 8.19 14.02
CA GLN A 293 6.96 8.67 15.09
C GLN A 293 6.56 10.15 14.90
N SER A 294 7.46 10.97 14.37
CA SER A 294 7.16 12.38 14.06
C SER A 294 6.13 12.51 12.94
N PHE A 295 6.23 11.67 11.90
CA PHE A 295 5.30 11.67 10.79
C PHE A 295 3.92 11.11 11.16
N GLU A 296 3.87 10.04 11.97
CA GLU A 296 2.60 9.51 12.52
C GLU A 296 1.85 10.57 13.33
N LYS A 297 2.57 11.38 14.12
CA LYS A 297 1.97 12.50 14.88
C LYS A 297 1.30 13.51 13.96
N VAL A 298 1.93 13.88 12.84
CA VAL A 298 1.35 14.81 11.85
C VAL A 298 0.12 14.21 11.18
N GLN A 299 0.19 12.94 10.79
CA GLN A 299 -0.95 12.25 10.17
C GLN A 299 -2.18 12.22 11.10
N THR A 300 -1.95 12.02 12.41
CA THR A 300 -3.01 12.06 13.42
C THR A 300 -3.64 13.46 13.52
N LEU A 301 -2.82 14.52 13.52
CA LEU A 301 -3.30 15.91 13.57
C LEU A 301 -4.19 16.27 12.38
N GLN A 302 -3.80 15.86 11.17
CA GLN A 302 -4.56 16.10 9.94
C GLN A 302 -5.91 15.36 9.93
N SER A 303 -5.95 14.15 10.50
CA SER A 303 -7.16 13.32 10.58
C SER A 303 -8.19 13.87 11.58
N SER A 304 -7.74 14.51 12.68
CA SER A 304 -8.64 15.10 13.67
C SER A 304 -9.29 16.40 13.20
N GLY A 305 -8.57 17.26 12.47
CA GLY A 305 -9.12 18.54 11.96
C GLY A 305 -10.26 18.35 10.96
N SER A 306 -10.12 17.36 10.07
CA SER A 306 -11.13 17.07 9.03
C SER A 306 -12.41 16.42 9.59
N ALA A 307 -12.34 15.72 10.73
CA ALA A 307 -13.52 15.22 11.45
C ALA A 307 -14.31 16.36 12.13
N GLN A 308 -13.62 17.38 12.64
CA GLN A 308 -14.21 18.51 13.34
C GLN A 308 -14.89 19.50 12.37
N GLU A 309 -14.30 19.71 11.18
CA GLU A 309 -14.92 20.50 10.10
C GLU A 309 -16.18 19.82 9.53
N ARG A 310 -16.20 18.47 9.47
CA ARG A 310 -17.39 17.72 9.05
C ARG A 310 -18.56 17.83 10.04
N ALA A 311 -18.27 17.97 11.34
CA ALA A 311 -19.30 18.12 12.35
C ALA A 311 -19.93 19.53 12.37
N GLN A 312 -19.23 20.56 11.88
CA GLN A 312 -19.74 21.93 11.79
C GLN A 312 -20.51 22.22 10.49
N GLN A 313 -20.44 21.34 9.49
CA GLN A 313 -21.14 21.49 8.21
C GLN A 313 -22.47 20.73 8.11
N GLN A 314 -23.02 20.18 9.21
CA GLN A 314 -24.39 19.64 9.20
C GLN A 314 -25.41 20.78 9.30
N PRO A 315 -26.27 21.01 8.28
CA PRO A 315 -27.36 21.97 8.39
C PRO A 315 -28.48 21.38 9.23
N SER A 316 -28.80 22.02 10.35
CA SER A 316 -30.01 21.77 11.15
C SER A 316 -31.26 22.21 10.38
N HIS A 317 -31.81 21.40 9.48
CA HIS A 317 -33.15 21.64 8.91
C HIS A 317 -33.88 20.32 8.63
N GLN A 318 -34.70 19.88 9.59
CA GLN A 318 -35.91 19.10 9.31
C GLN A 318 -37.02 19.61 10.22
N ILE A 319 -37.82 20.56 9.72
CA ILE A 319 -39.17 20.81 10.22
C ILE A 319 -40.08 19.88 9.41
N PRO A 320 -40.82 18.93 10.03
CA PRO A 320 -41.70 18.04 9.29
C PRO A 320 -42.87 18.79 8.64
N GLU A 321 -42.89 18.85 7.32
CA GLU A 321 -44.05 19.23 6.50
C GLU A 321 -45.14 18.15 6.61
N GLN A 322 -45.93 18.16 7.68
CA GLN A 322 -47.16 17.35 7.75
C GLN A 322 -48.43 18.10 8.20
N GLU A 323 -48.38 19.41 8.47
CA GLU A 323 -49.56 20.17 8.94
C GLU A 323 -50.19 21.15 7.95
N ALA A 324 -49.73 21.24 6.69
CA ALA A 324 -50.25 22.22 5.72
C ALA A 324 -51.32 21.69 4.74
N ARG A 325 -51.80 20.44 4.88
CA ARG A 325 -52.85 19.86 3.99
C ARG A 325 -54.26 19.76 4.59
N GLN A 326 -54.54 20.47 5.67
CA GLN A 326 -55.91 20.59 6.21
C GLN A 326 -56.26 22.04 6.53
N ARG A 327 -56.48 22.86 5.50
CA ARG A 327 -57.34 24.06 5.54
C ARG A 327 -57.47 24.66 4.13
N THR A 328 -58.33 24.06 3.32
CA THR A 328 -58.93 24.76 2.17
C THR A 328 -60.37 24.32 2.05
N THR A 329 -61.26 24.96 2.82
CA THR A 329 -62.70 24.97 2.56
C THR A 329 -63.29 26.27 3.11
N VAL A 330 -63.43 27.30 2.27
CA VAL A 330 -64.65 28.12 2.21
C VAL A 330 -64.77 28.72 0.79
N PRO A 331 -65.93 28.67 0.12
CA PRO A 331 -66.11 29.16 -1.25
C PRO A 331 -66.48 30.65 -1.29
N SER A 332 -66.36 31.27 -2.47
CA SER A 332 -66.95 32.59 -2.75
C SER A 332 -68.01 32.44 -3.84
N LEU A 333 -69.26 32.73 -3.43
CA LEU A 333 -70.53 32.79 -4.18
C LEU A 333 -71.14 31.48 -4.67
#